data_AF-F8NFR1-F1
#
_entry.id   AF-F8NFR1-F1
#
_cell.length_a   1.000
_cell.length_b   1.000
_cell.length_c   1.000
_cell.angle_alpha   90.00
_cell.angle_beta   90.00
_cell.angle_gamma   90.00
#
_symmetry.space_group_name_H-M   'P 1'
#
loop_
_entity.id
_entity.type
_entity.pdbx_description
1 polymer ?
#
loop_
_entity_poly.entity_id
_entity_poly.type
_entity_poly.pdbx_seq_one_letter_code
_entity_poly.pdbx_strand_id
1 'polypeptide(L)'
;MDNIACGGDTGVFAHGENALELVLMNRLGADWRKVLKWATLGGWECIRSMKWEGRKGEARFAKVRDLREDPRIVGDNEVPFGAVARGFIGDIIATSGNFESDFESAVSADNIQFVMKGGKVYKRDGRPLL
;
A
#
# COMPACT_ATOMS: atom_id res chain seq x y z
N MET A 1 -1.20 -20.06 -1.47
CA MET A 1 -0.03 -19.19 -1.28
C MET A 1 -0.51 -17.87 -0.75
N ASP A 2 -0.13 -17.49 0.48
CA ASP A 2 -0.65 -16.28 1.13
C ASP A 2 0.46 -15.27 1.51
N ASN A 3 1.73 -15.62 1.29
CA ASN A 3 2.88 -14.75 1.55
C ASN A 3 3.56 -14.35 0.23
N ILE A 4 2.99 -13.34 -0.44
CA ILE A 4 3.49 -12.74 -1.68
C ILE A 4 3.51 -11.23 -1.46
N ALA A 5 4.51 -10.56 -2.03
CA ALA A 5 4.56 -9.11 -2.16
C ALA A 5 4.48 -8.74 -3.65
N CYS A 6 3.74 -7.70 -3.97
CA CYS A 6 3.65 -7.22 -5.35
C CYS A 6 4.94 -6.47 -5.73
N GLY A 7 5.49 -6.77 -6.91
CA GLY A 7 6.62 -6.06 -7.47
C GLY A 7 6.61 -6.15 -8.99
N GLY A 8 6.52 -5.00 -9.67
CA GLY A 8 6.40 -4.95 -11.13
C GLY A 8 7.71 -4.82 -11.89
N ASP A 9 8.86 -4.96 -11.21
CA ASP A 9 10.22 -4.82 -11.77
C ASP A 9 10.36 -3.61 -12.73
N THR A 10 9.81 -2.46 -12.31
CA THR A 10 9.62 -1.32 -13.20
C THR A 10 10.92 -0.53 -13.37
N GLY A 11 11.47 -0.53 -14.60
CA GLY A 11 12.41 0.48 -15.11
C GLY A 11 11.70 1.80 -15.51
N VAL A 12 12.27 2.58 -16.44
CA VAL A 12 11.69 3.87 -16.92
C VAL A 12 10.43 3.65 -17.77
N PHE A 13 9.32 3.25 -17.15
CA PHE A 13 7.99 3.39 -17.73
C PHE A 13 7.46 4.81 -17.50
N ALA A 14 6.45 5.21 -18.27
CA ALA A 14 5.72 6.44 -17.97
C ALA A 14 5.16 6.33 -16.53
N HIS A 15 5.45 7.31 -15.67
CA HIS A 15 4.90 7.35 -14.32
C HIS A 15 3.38 7.22 -14.37
N GLY A 16 2.83 6.12 -13.84
CA GLY A 16 1.39 5.88 -13.80
C GLY A 16 0.94 4.44 -14.11
N GLU A 17 1.80 3.60 -14.69
CA GLU A 17 1.40 2.24 -15.14
C GLU A 17 1.68 1.11 -14.15
N ASN A 18 2.19 1.41 -12.95
CA ASN A 18 2.58 0.40 -11.94
C ASN A 18 1.42 -0.51 -11.51
N ALA A 19 0.17 -0.09 -11.71
CA ALA A 19 -1.01 -0.90 -11.42
C ALA A 19 -1.16 -2.13 -12.35
N LEU A 20 -0.44 -2.17 -13.47
CA LEU A 20 -0.47 -3.29 -14.41
C LEU A 20 -0.13 -4.62 -13.73
N GLU A 21 0.84 -4.64 -12.82
CA GLU A 21 1.21 -5.85 -12.09
C GLU A 21 0.03 -6.43 -11.30
N LEU A 22 -0.78 -5.57 -10.68
CA LEU A 22 -2.00 -5.98 -9.97
C LEU A 22 -3.00 -6.63 -10.92
N VAL A 23 -3.20 -6.01 -12.09
CA VAL A 23 -4.11 -6.50 -13.13
C VAL A 23 -3.68 -7.87 -13.63
N LEU A 24 -2.38 -8.06 -13.88
CA LEU A 24 -1.82 -9.34 -14.31
C LEU A 24 -2.01 -10.42 -13.26
N MET A 25 -1.72 -10.15 -11.98
CA MET A 25 -1.96 -11.09 -10.88
C MET A 25 -3.43 -11.53 -10.83
N ASN A 26 -4.37 -10.60 -10.93
CA ASN A 26 -5.80 -10.90 -10.92
C ASN A 26 -6.22 -11.71 -12.17
N ARG A 27 -5.74 -11.32 -13.37
CA ARG A 27 -6.01 -12.05 -14.63
C ARG A 27 -5.46 -13.48 -14.62
N LEU A 28 -4.37 -13.73 -13.90
CA LEU A 28 -3.81 -15.07 -13.69
C LEU A 28 -4.58 -15.88 -12.62
N GLY A 29 -5.65 -15.34 -12.06
CA GLY A 29 -6.57 -16.04 -11.16
C GLY A 29 -6.39 -15.73 -9.68
N ALA A 30 -5.55 -14.76 -9.29
CA ALA A 30 -5.48 -14.33 -7.90
C ALA A 30 -6.74 -13.54 -7.52
N ASP A 31 -7.32 -13.84 -6.35
CA ASP A 31 -8.41 -13.03 -5.80
C ASP A 31 -7.95 -11.59 -5.55
N TRP A 32 -8.75 -10.61 -5.97
CA TRP A 32 -8.41 -9.19 -5.88
C TRP A 32 -8.10 -8.72 -4.45
N ARG A 33 -8.71 -9.32 -3.42
CA ARG A 33 -8.44 -8.97 -2.00
C ARG A 33 -7.02 -9.38 -1.63
N LYS A 34 -6.56 -10.52 -2.15
CA LYS A 34 -5.18 -10.98 -1.98
C LYS A 34 -4.22 -10.07 -2.73
N VAL A 35 -4.53 -9.71 -3.97
CA VAL A 35 -3.70 -8.79 -4.77
C VAL A 35 -3.52 -7.45 -4.05
N LEU A 36 -4.61 -6.84 -3.56
CA LEU A 36 -4.52 -5.60 -2.78
C LEU A 36 -3.70 -5.79 -1.50
N LYS A 37 -3.87 -6.91 -0.78
CA LYS A 37 -3.06 -7.20 0.41
C LYS A 37 -1.56 -7.32 0.07
N TRP A 38 -1.20 -8.03 -1.00
CA TRP A 38 0.18 -8.20 -1.44
C TRP A 38 0.83 -6.89 -1.88
N ALA A 39 0.04 -5.96 -2.43
CA ALA A 39 0.48 -4.63 -2.83
C ALA A 39 0.53 -3.59 -1.70
N THR A 40 0.03 -3.94 -0.51
CA THR A 40 -0.07 -3.03 0.62
C THR A 40 0.64 -3.59 1.84
N LEU A 41 -0.09 -4.27 2.75
CA LEU A 41 0.48 -4.83 3.96
C LEU A 41 1.59 -5.85 3.67
N GLY A 42 1.41 -6.70 2.67
CA GLY A 42 2.43 -7.67 2.25
C GLY A 42 3.72 -7.00 1.76
N GLY A 43 3.61 -5.82 1.13
CA GLY A 43 4.76 -4.99 0.76
C GLY A 43 5.53 -4.50 1.98
N TRP A 44 4.85 -3.98 3.00
CA TRP A 44 5.50 -3.57 4.26
C TRP A 44 6.15 -4.76 4.98
N GLU A 45 5.44 -5.87 5.10
CA GLU A 45 5.95 -7.10 5.71
C GLU A 45 7.23 -7.60 5.01
N CYS A 46 7.32 -7.40 3.69
CA CYS A 46 8.49 -7.76 2.89
C CYS A 46 9.71 -6.85 3.12
N ILE A 47 9.52 -5.56 3.40
CA ILE A 47 10.63 -4.57 3.43
C ILE A 47 10.95 -4.01 4.83
N ARG A 48 10.14 -4.31 5.84
CA ARG A 48 10.40 -3.89 7.23
C ARG A 48 11.67 -4.55 7.78
N SER A 49 12.33 -3.92 8.76
CA SER A 49 13.54 -4.51 9.33
C SER A 49 13.25 -5.73 10.21
N MET A 50 14.29 -6.54 10.43
CA MET A 50 14.27 -7.67 11.36
C MET A 50 13.88 -7.30 12.80
N LYS A 51 13.84 -6.01 13.17
CA LYS A 51 13.35 -5.55 14.49
C LYS A 51 11.86 -5.82 14.70
N TRP A 52 11.12 -6.04 13.63
CA TRP A 52 9.69 -6.38 13.66
C TRP A 52 9.44 -7.88 13.87
N GLU A 53 10.48 -8.69 13.88
CA GLU A 53 10.38 -10.14 14.02
C GLU A 53 10.49 -10.61 15.48
N GLY A 54 9.82 -11.73 15.76
CA GLY A 54 9.79 -12.38 17.08
C GLY A 54 9.09 -11.56 18.18
N ARG A 55 9.20 -12.05 19.41
CA ARG A 55 8.43 -11.51 20.57
C ARG A 55 8.60 -10.02 20.81
N LYS A 56 9.79 -9.47 20.55
CA LYS A 56 10.06 -8.03 20.73
C LYS A 56 9.34 -7.20 19.67
N GLY A 57 9.34 -7.65 18.42
CA GLY A 57 8.61 -7.03 17.32
C GLY A 57 7.10 -7.09 17.52
N GLU A 58 6.58 -8.24 17.94
CA GLU A 58 5.16 -8.40 18.31
C GLU A 58 4.73 -7.43 19.43
N ALA A 59 5.53 -7.33 20.49
CA ALA A 59 5.28 -6.40 21.60
C ALA A 59 5.37 -4.92 21.18
N ARG A 60 6.23 -4.60 20.19
CA ARG A 60 6.30 -3.26 19.59
C ARG A 60 5.07 -3.00 18.74
N PHE A 61 4.66 -3.95 17.89
CA PHE A 61 3.49 -3.84 17.02
C PHE A 61 2.20 -3.63 17.82
N ALA A 62 2.03 -4.33 18.95
CA ALA A 62 0.92 -4.14 19.86
C ALA A 62 0.78 -2.69 20.39
N LYS A 63 1.90 -1.93 20.42
CA LYS A 63 1.96 -0.54 20.90
C LYS A 63 1.93 0.49 19.77
N VAL A 64 1.90 0.10 18.50
CA VAL A 64 1.87 1.03 17.35
C VAL A 64 0.70 2.01 17.46
N ARG A 65 -0.44 1.55 17.98
CA ARG A 65 -1.64 2.39 18.19
C ARG A 65 -1.43 3.53 19.18
N ASP A 66 -0.39 3.49 20.00
CA ASP A 66 -0.03 4.53 20.98
C ASP A 66 0.62 5.76 20.32
N LEU A 67 0.84 5.75 19.00
CA LEU A 67 1.35 6.87 18.20
C LEU A 67 2.75 7.36 18.63
N ARG A 68 3.61 6.44 19.07
CA ARG A 68 4.98 6.73 19.51
C ARG A 68 6.04 6.58 18.40
N GLU A 69 5.65 5.99 17.28
CA GLU A 69 6.49 5.75 16.12
C GLU A 69 6.30 6.93 15.15
N ASP A 70 7.34 7.75 14.94
CA ASP A 70 7.34 8.83 13.95
C ASP A 70 8.41 8.55 12.90
N PRO A 71 8.12 8.63 11.58
CA PRO A 71 9.12 8.33 10.54
C PRO A 71 10.40 9.16 10.66
N ARG A 72 10.32 10.38 11.23
CA ARG A 72 11.45 11.29 11.46
C ARG A 72 12.37 10.83 12.59
N ILE A 73 11.91 9.87 13.41
CA ILE A 73 12.60 9.36 14.60
C ILE A 73 13.15 7.95 14.36
N VAL A 74 12.38 7.09 13.69
CA VAL A 74 12.69 5.65 13.61
C VAL A 74 13.33 5.22 12.28
N GLY A 75 13.32 6.07 11.25
CA GLY A 75 13.90 5.79 9.94
C GLY A 75 12.93 5.13 8.95
N ASP A 76 13.41 4.90 7.73
CA ASP A 76 12.60 4.40 6.62
C ASP A 76 12.05 2.99 6.90
N ASN A 77 10.80 2.74 6.48
CA ASN A 77 10.06 1.46 6.61
C ASN A 77 9.83 0.96 8.05
N GLU A 78 10.26 1.72 9.07
CA GLU A 78 10.02 1.42 10.48
C GLU A 78 8.66 1.90 10.97
N VAL A 79 7.96 2.76 10.23
CA VAL A 79 6.56 3.05 10.51
C VAL A 79 5.69 2.11 9.67
N PRO A 80 4.78 1.34 10.28
CA PRO A 80 3.89 0.44 9.54
C PRO A 80 3.08 1.17 8.47
N PHE A 81 2.96 0.57 7.29
CA PHE A 81 2.16 1.08 6.19
C PHE A 81 1.37 -0.05 5.52
N GLY A 82 0.53 0.31 4.54
CA GLY A 82 -0.26 -0.68 3.79
C GLY A 82 -1.55 -1.14 4.47
N ALA A 83 -1.96 -0.49 5.56
CA ALA A 83 -3.28 -0.69 6.16
C ALA A 83 -3.85 0.62 6.71
N VAL A 84 -5.16 0.79 6.60
CA VAL A 84 -5.88 1.91 7.24
C VAL A 84 -6.13 1.53 8.70
N ALA A 85 -5.15 1.84 9.56
CA ALA A 85 -5.21 1.55 10.98
C ALA A 85 -4.51 2.65 11.80
N ARG A 86 -4.92 2.83 13.05
CA ARG A 86 -4.28 3.79 13.95
C ARG A 86 -2.82 3.42 14.18
N GLY A 87 -1.92 4.38 13.99
CA GLY A 87 -0.47 4.21 14.13
C GLY A 87 0.26 3.80 12.86
N PHE A 88 -0.47 3.56 11.76
CA PHE A 88 0.12 3.40 10.44
C PHE A 88 0.32 4.76 9.78
N ILE A 89 1.24 4.85 8.82
CA ILE A 89 1.45 6.06 8.03
C ILE A 89 0.16 6.44 7.27
N GLY A 90 -0.08 7.75 7.14
CA GLY A 90 -1.22 8.31 6.41
C GLY A 90 -1.05 8.24 4.90
N ASP A 91 -0.90 7.03 4.36
CA ASP A 91 -0.85 6.75 2.93
C ASP A 91 -2.20 6.16 2.50
N ILE A 92 -2.97 6.93 1.71
CA ILE A 92 -4.35 6.57 1.34
C ILE A 92 -4.56 6.86 -0.14
N ILE A 93 -5.12 5.88 -0.85
CA ILE A 93 -5.58 6.00 -2.23
C ILE A 93 -7.08 5.69 -2.25
N ALA A 94 -7.87 6.43 -3.03
CA ALA A 94 -9.28 6.11 -3.26
C ALA A 94 -9.60 6.04 -4.75
N THR A 95 -10.39 5.05 -5.14
CA THR A 95 -10.88 4.83 -6.50
C THR A 95 -12.40 4.96 -6.54
N SER A 96 -12.93 5.41 -7.68
CA SER A 96 -14.36 5.37 -8.00
C SER A 96 -14.82 4.02 -8.57
N GLY A 97 -13.88 3.13 -8.92
CA GLY A 97 -14.21 1.82 -9.47
C GLY A 97 -14.58 0.77 -8.42
N ASN A 98 -15.08 -0.37 -8.88
CA ASN A 98 -15.51 -1.48 -8.03
C ASN A 98 -14.58 -2.69 -8.24
N PHE A 99 -13.85 -3.08 -7.20
CA PHE A 99 -12.87 -4.17 -7.26
C PHE A 99 -13.47 -5.55 -7.55
N GLU A 100 -14.72 -5.79 -7.16
CA GLU A 100 -15.36 -7.10 -7.31
C GLU A 100 -15.92 -7.32 -8.72
N SER A 101 -16.47 -6.28 -9.34
CA SER A 101 -17.02 -6.36 -10.70
C SER A 101 -16.01 -6.06 -11.79
N ASP A 102 -15.06 -5.14 -11.56
CA ASP A 102 -14.08 -4.71 -12.55
C ASP A 102 -12.80 -4.21 -11.87
N PHE A 103 -11.95 -5.16 -11.50
CA PHE A 103 -10.71 -4.89 -10.78
C PHE A 103 -9.74 -4.02 -11.59
N GLU A 104 -9.62 -4.26 -12.90
CA GLU A 104 -8.69 -3.55 -13.78
C GLU A 104 -9.05 -2.07 -13.90
N SER A 105 -10.33 -1.78 -14.15
CA SER A 105 -10.83 -0.41 -14.12
C SER A 105 -10.66 0.21 -12.74
N ALA A 106 -10.93 -0.53 -11.66
CA ALA A 106 -10.82 -0.01 -10.29
C ALA A 106 -9.40 0.42 -9.89
N VAL A 107 -8.36 -0.22 -10.41
CA VAL A 107 -6.96 0.15 -10.13
C VAL A 107 -6.36 1.10 -11.16
N SER A 108 -7.11 1.48 -12.19
CA SER A 108 -6.62 2.37 -13.25
C SER A 108 -6.43 3.80 -12.74
N ALA A 109 -5.41 4.49 -13.27
CA ALA A 109 -5.08 5.86 -12.89
C ALA A 109 -6.24 6.85 -13.10
N ASP A 110 -7.07 6.60 -14.12
CA ASP A 110 -8.25 7.41 -14.46
C ASP A 110 -9.33 7.34 -13.39
N ASN A 111 -9.47 6.18 -12.71
CA ASN A 111 -10.45 6.00 -11.65
C ASN A 111 -9.92 6.37 -10.26
N ILE A 112 -8.62 6.58 -10.08
CA ILE A 112 -8.07 7.07 -8.81
C ILE A 112 -8.49 8.52 -8.58
N GLN A 113 -9.38 8.75 -7.62
CA GLN A 113 -9.89 10.08 -7.29
C GLN A 113 -9.05 10.80 -6.24
N PHE A 114 -8.35 10.06 -5.38
CA PHE A 114 -7.65 10.61 -4.24
C PHE A 114 -6.30 9.92 -4.01
N VAL A 115 -5.27 10.71 -3.67
CA VAL A 115 -3.96 10.23 -3.25
C VAL A 115 -3.44 11.10 -2.11
N MET A 116 -3.13 10.46 -0.98
CA MET A 116 -2.44 11.02 0.17
C MET A 116 -1.18 10.20 0.44
N LYS A 117 -0.07 10.89 0.73
CA LYS A 117 1.19 10.29 1.15
C LYS A 117 1.72 11.02 2.38
N GLY A 118 2.02 10.30 3.45
CA GLY A 118 2.54 10.83 4.71
C GLY A 118 1.60 11.86 5.35
N GLY A 119 0.29 11.76 5.15
CA GLY A 119 -0.68 12.75 5.61
C GLY A 119 -0.86 13.98 4.70
N LYS A 120 -0.03 14.16 3.65
CA LYS A 120 -0.19 15.23 2.66
C LYS A 120 -0.99 14.75 1.46
N VAL A 121 -1.98 15.52 1.04
CA VAL A 121 -2.80 15.21 -0.15
C VAL A 121 -2.08 15.68 -1.42
N TYR A 122 -2.01 14.80 -2.43
CA TYR A 122 -1.38 15.04 -3.73
C TYR A 122 -2.35 14.94 -4.91
N LYS A 123 -3.49 14.26 -4.76
CA LYS A 123 -4.57 14.19 -5.76
C LYS A 123 -5.91 14.27 -5.05
N ARG A 124 -6.85 15.05 -5.59
CA ARG A 124 -8.23 15.16 -5.10
C ARG A 124 -9.18 15.39 -6.28
N ASP A 125 -10.35 14.75 -6.24
CA ASP A 125 -11.37 14.81 -7.30
C ASP A 125 -10.81 14.49 -8.70
N GLY A 126 -9.92 13.49 -8.76
CA GLY A 126 -9.28 13.06 -10.01
C GLY A 126 -8.15 13.97 -10.50
N ARG A 127 -7.86 15.08 -9.81
CA ARG A 127 -6.89 16.10 -10.24
C ARG A 127 -5.68 16.17 -9.30
N PRO A 128 -4.45 16.25 -9.84
CA PRO A 128 -3.26 16.53 -9.04
C PRO A 128 -3.38 17.88 -8.33
N LEU A 129 -2.93 17.94 -7.08
CA LEU A 129 -2.74 19.17 -6.33
C LEU A 129 -1.26 19.57 -6.48
N LEU A 130 -1.02 20.71 -7.14
CA LEU A 130 0.31 21.31 -7.29
C LEU A 130 0.90 21.72 -5.93
#